data_AF-A0A8X7XKT1-F1
#
_entry.id   AF-A0A8X7XKT1-F1
#
_cell.length_a   1.000
_cell.length_b   1.000
_cell.length_c   1.000
_cell.angle_alpha   90.00
_cell.angle_beta   90.00
_cell.angle_gamma   90.00
#
_symmetry.space_group_name_H-M   'P 1'
#
loop_
_entity.id
_entity.type
_entity.pdbx_description
1 polymer ?
#
loop_
_entity_poly.entity_id
_entity_poly.type
_entity_poly.pdbx_seq_one_letter_code
_entity_poly.pdbx_strand_id
1 'polypeptide(L)'
;MASVPETSVRLNSGYHMPLLGFGTWQITQPDVVQSSVEAAIAAGYRHIDTAFSYENEKNIGAAIRSQIQKGIIKREDMFIVSKLWVTYMAPEDVPLCLNKTLSDLQLDCVDLYLIHFPFALQRKGNELFPKEDGKMLTLDIDYVETWKAMESLVSKGLAKSIGVSNFNISQLKRLLASAKIPPAVNEVELHPYLVQSDLEKFCKSMNIMLTAFCPLGSPNRPQEYHRGEKDPENLLQDPVVAEIGRKHKKSPAQVLLRYHIERGVAVIPKSVKPNEILENTKIFDFTLDKEDMKNLESLNKGWRACILEECTVKHSITLCPEGNSGYLLKLHNLSARCHSSETKERSYWQFLKRKVLKPPAPPYSHICQVGDPVLRLKASPVDPTEITSSRIQNVIKHLIKVMRKMDCIGLSAPQIGVSLQIIALEYPVHLVDEEPESLRKTKGLASFPLKIFVNPSIRIVDSKTITFREACESISGFSACVPRYHAVEISGLNERGEPVSWQTDGWPARIIQHEMDHLNGVLFIDRMDSNTFENIKWMELNE
;
A
#
# COMPACT_ATOMS: atom_id res chain seq x y z
N MET A 1 -32.70 21.88 5.34
CA MET A 1 -31.64 22.85 5.68
C MET A 1 -30.32 22.12 5.55
N ALA A 2 -29.46 22.49 4.61
CA ALA A 2 -28.11 21.93 4.57
C ALA A 2 -27.42 22.34 5.88
N SER A 3 -26.94 21.36 6.65
CA SER A 3 -26.17 21.61 7.87
C SER A 3 -24.97 22.47 7.51
N VAL A 4 -24.75 23.58 8.23
CA VAL A 4 -23.51 24.35 8.11
C VAL A 4 -22.34 23.38 8.33
N PRO A 5 -21.34 23.33 7.43
CA PRO A 5 -20.20 22.43 7.59
C PRO A 5 -19.50 22.73 8.92
N GLU A 6 -19.24 21.69 9.72
CA GLU A 6 -18.43 21.84 10.93
C GLU A 6 -17.04 22.36 10.54
N THR A 7 -16.55 23.40 11.23
CA THR A 7 -15.21 23.99 10.95
C THR A 7 -14.08 23.20 11.61
N SER A 8 -14.43 22.18 12.39
CA SER A 8 -13.52 21.32 13.14
C SER A 8 -14.06 19.90 13.18
N VAL A 9 -13.18 18.93 13.45
CA VAL A 9 -13.54 17.53 13.57
C VAL A 9 -12.97 16.93 14.86
N ARG A 10 -13.70 16.00 15.47
CA ARG A 10 -13.22 15.26 16.63
C ARG A 10 -12.34 14.10 16.20
N LEU A 11 -11.08 14.11 16.62
CA LEU A 11 -10.12 13.03 16.37
C LEU A 11 -10.42 11.80 17.23
N ASN A 12 -9.88 10.65 16.85
CA ASN A 12 -9.97 9.41 17.65
C ASN A 12 -9.29 9.52 19.03
N SER A 13 -8.39 10.50 19.21
CA SER A 13 -7.78 10.88 20.49
C SER A 13 -8.73 11.67 21.40
N GLY A 14 -9.90 12.08 20.89
CA GLY A 14 -10.92 12.83 21.62
C GLY A 14 -10.79 14.36 21.51
N TYR A 15 -9.65 14.88 21.02
CA TYR A 15 -9.43 16.31 20.79
C TYR A 15 -10.11 16.80 19.49
N HIS A 16 -10.39 18.10 19.41
CA HIS A 16 -10.94 18.72 18.20
C HIS A 16 -9.83 19.36 17.38
N MET A 17 -9.84 19.12 16.07
CA MET A 17 -8.89 19.65 15.10
C MET A 17 -9.63 20.53 14.08
N PRO A 18 -9.21 21.80 13.87
CA PRO A 18 -9.77 22.63 12.80
C PRO A 18 -9.48 22.03 11.41
N LEU A 19 -10.50 21.97 10.55
CA LEU A 19 -10.36 21.40 9.20
C LEU A 19 -9.54 22.30 8.26
N LEU A 20 -9.42 23.59 8.55
CA LEU A 20 -8.55 24.51 7.82
C LEU A 20 -7.35 24.87 8.69
N GLY A 21 -6.16 24.49 8.24
CA GLY A 21 -4.88 24.89 8.81
C GLY A 21 -4.03 25.71 7.85
N PHE A 22 -2.97 26.31 8.37
CA PHE A 22 -2.01 27.11 7.61
C PHE A 22 -0.69 26.37 7.49
N GLY A 23 -0.30 26.00 6.27
CA GLY A 23 0.97 25.30 6.01
C GLY A 23 2.15 26.28 5.96
N THR A 24 3.31 25.86 6.49
CA THR A 24 4.50 26.73 6.58
C THR A 24 5.72 26.26 5.80
N TRP A 25 5.60 25.20 5.00
CA TRP A 25 6.72 24.71 4.18
C TRP A 25 7.20 25.77 3.16
N GLN A 26 8.51 25.87 2.98
CA GLN A 26 9.22 26.84 2.12
C GLN A 26 9.07 28.33 2.50
N ILE A 27 8.54 28.67 3.67
CA ILE A 27 8.63 30.05 4.16
C ILE A 27 9.98 30.18 4.87
N THR A 28 10.99 30.69 4.18
CA THR A 28 12.39 30.65 4.66
C THR A 28 12.85 31.95 5.31
N GLN A 29 12.35 33.09 4.85
CA GLN A 29 12.75 34.40 5.37
C GLN A 29 12.11 34.67 6.74
N PRO A 30 12.87 34.91 7.82
CA PRO A 30 12.34 34.99 9.18
C PRO A 30 11.16 35.95 9.36
N ASP A 31 11.28 37.17 8.86
CA ASP A 31 10.23 38.18 8.96
C ASP A 31 8.98 37.81 8.16
N VAL A 32 9.16 37.10 7.04
CA VAL A 32 8.05 36.59 6.21
C VAL A 32 7.33 35.44 6.92
N VAL A 33 8.06 34.55 7.61
CA VAL A 33 7.45 33.50 8.44
C VAL A 33 6.57 34.13 9.50
N GLN A 34 7.13 35.05 10.28
CA GLN A 34 6.40 35.66 11.39
C GLN A 34 5.17 36.42 10.88
N SER A 35 5.33 37.31 9.90
CA SER A 35 4.22 38.10 9.35
C SER A 35 3.13 37.23 8.70
N SER A 36 3.49 36.12 8.05
CA SER A 36 2.51 35.21 7.44
C SER A 36 1.69 34.46 8.50
N VAL A 37 2.32 34.00 9.58
CA VAL A 37 1.62 33.34 10.70
C VAL A 37 0.72 34.32 11.44
N GLU A 38 1.19 35.55 11.69
CA GLU A 38 0.37 36.60 12.30
C GLU A 38 -0.83 36.96 11.40
N ALA A 39 -0.63 37.07 10.09
CA ALA A 39 -1.71 37.31 9.13
C ALA A 39 -2.72 36.15 9.10
N ALA A 40 -2.27 34.89 9.19
CA ALA A 40 -3.15 33.73 9.29
C ALA A 40 -3.99 33.77 10.58
N ILE A 41 -3.38 34.04 11.73
CA ILE A 41 -4.09 34.15 13.01
C ILE A 41 -5.15 35.27 12.95
N ALA A 42 -4.78 36.42 12.38
CA ALA A 42 -5.69 37.56 12.18
C ALA A 42 -6.84 37.24 11.20
N ALA A 43 -6.59 36.42 10.18
CA ALA A 43 -7.62 35.94 9.25
C ALA A 43 -8.57 34.91 9.87
N GLY A 44 -8.26 34.38 11.05
CA GLY A 44 -9.10 33.43 11.79
C GLY A 44 -8.58 32.00 11.81
N TYR A 45 -7.38 31.73 11.30
CA TYR A 45 -6.77 30.41 11.42
C TYR A 45 -6.51 30.07 12.89
N ARG A 46 -6.81 28.83 13.25
CA ARG A 46 -6.56 28.24 14.57
C ARG A 46 -5.79 26.92 14.49
N HIS A 47 -5.29 26.59 13.32
CA HIS A 47 -4.49 25.39 13.06
C HIS A 47 -3.26 25.82 12.25
N ILE A 48 -2.05 25.53 12.75
CA ILE A 48 -0.79 25.76 12.06
C ILE A 48 -0.11 24.41 11.82
N ASP A 49 0.29 24.17 10.58
CA ASP A 49 1.06 23.00 10.18
C ASP A 49 2.52 23.38 9.91
N THR A 50 3.43 22.76 10.67
CA THR A 50 4.86 22.94 10.52
C THR A 50 5.62 21.62 10.62
N ALA A 51 6.94 21.65 10.62
CA ALA A 51 7.82 20.50 10.81
C ALA A 51 9.22 20.95 11.21
N PHE A 52 9.93 20.10 11.93
CA PHE A 52 11.36 20.28 12.24
C PHE A 52 12.19 20.60 10.98
N SER A 53 11.95 19.87 9.89
CA SER A 53 12.71 20.00 8.64
C SER A 53 12.40 21.25 7.81
N TYR A 54 11.42 22.06 8.21
CA TYR A 54 11.14 23.33 7.54
C TYR A 54 12.05 24.44 8.04
N GLU A 55 12.79 24.20 9.13
CA GLU A 55 13.81 25.10 9.69
C GLU A 55 13.28 26.49 10.04
N ASN A 56 11.96 26.61 10.28
CA ASN A 56 11.27 27.87 10.55
C ASN A 56 10.42 27.87 11.82
N GLU A 57 10.40 26.78 12.58
CA GLU A 57 9.63 26.63 13.84
C GLU A 57 9.94 27.74 14.86
N LYS A 58 11.20 28.21 14.94
CA LYS A 58 11.58 29.29 15.85
C LYS A 58 10.81 30.59 15.60
N ASN A 59 10.60 30.93 14.33
CA ASN A 59 9.93 32.16 13.93
C ASN A 59 8.41 32.01 14.04
N ILE A 60 7.89 30.80 13.81
CA ILE A 60 6.49 30.45 14.07
C ILE A 60 6.19 30.58 15.57
N GLY A 61 7.07 30.07 16.44
CA GLY A 61 6.95 30.22 17.89
C GLY A 61 6.95 31.68 18.34
N ALA A 62 7.83 32.50 17.77
CA ALA A 62 7.85 33.94 18.02
C ALA A 62 6.52 34.63 17.61
N ALA A 63 5.96 34.26 16.46
CA ALA A 63 4.67 34.77 16.00
C ALA A 63 3.52 34.37 16.95
N ILE A 64 3.41 33.09 17.31
CA ILE A 64 2.37 32.60 18.24
C ILE A 64 2.48 33.31 19.58
N ARG A 65 3.70 33.39 20.15
CA ARG A 65 3.94 34.07 21.42
C ARG A 65 3.59 35.56 21.36
N SER A 66 3.95 36.25 20.28
CA SER A 66 3.59 37.65 20.02
C SER A 66 2.06 37.84 20.05
N GLN A 67 1.31 36.98 19.36
CA GLN A 67 -0.16 37.07 19.32
C GLN A 67 -0.82 36.74 20.68
N ILE A 68 -0.25 35.81 21.45
CA ILE A 68 -0.69 35.52 22.83
C ILE A 68 -0.42 36.72 23.74
N GLN A 69 0.77 37.32 23.68
CA GLN A 69 1.13 38.49 24.50
C GLN A 69 0.27 39.72 24.18
N LYS A 70 -0.14 39.87 22.93
CA LYS A 70 -1.09 40.91 22.49
C LYS A 70 -2.54 40.62 22.89
N GLY A 71 -2.83 39.44 23.45
CA GLY A 71 -4.19 39.02 23.84
C GLY A 71 -5.10 38.70 22.65
N ILE A 72 -4.54 38.45 21.45
CA ILE A 72 -5.30 38.16 20.23
C ILE A 72 -5.80 36.71 20.22
N ILE A 73 -5.02 35.80 20.81
CA ILE A 73 -5.36 34.38 20.98
C ILE A 73 -4.86 33.89 22.34
N LYS A 74 -5.41 32.79 22.83
CA LYS A 74 -4.85 31.95 23.89
C LYS A 74 -4.15 30.74 23.28
N ARG A 75 -3.28 30.08 24.07
CA ARG A 75 -2.65 28.82 23.62
C ARG A 75 -3.70 27.74 23.34
N GLU A 76 -4.74 27.64 24.16
CA GLU A 76 -5.81 26.65 23.97
C GLU A 76 -6.67 26.88 22.71
N ASP A 77 -6.63 28.08 22.13
CA ASP A 77 -7.34 28.37 20.88
C ASP A 77 -6.63 27.77 19.66
N MET A 78 -5.36 27.38 19.79
CA MET A 78 -4.51 26.94 18.69
C MET A 78 -4.34 25.42 18.67
N PHE A 79 -4.34 24.87 17.47
CA PHE A 79 -3.99 23.50 17.14
C PHE A 79 -2.67 23.49 16.36
N ILE A 80 -1.57 23.16 17.02
CA ILE A 80 -0.23 23.19 16.43
C ILE A 80 0.21 21.78 16.07
N VAL A 81 0.55 21.58 14.79
CA VAL A 81 1.07 20.33 14.23
C VAL A 81 2.56 20.49 13.94
N SER A 82 3.36 19.51 14.36
CA SER A 82 4.74 19.37 13.91
C SER A 82 5.07 17.91 13.59
N LYS A 83 6.27 17.66 13.04
CA LYS A 83 6.63 16.38 12.44
C LYS A 83 8.04 15.95 12.85
N LEU A 84 8.15 14.69 13.28
CA LEU A 84 9.40 13.97 13.50
C LEU A 84 10.11 13.73 12.16
N TRP A 85 11.32 14.28 12.03
CA TRP A 85 12.09 14.10 10.80
C TRP A 85 12.77 12.74 10.71
N VAL A 86 13.02 12.27 9.49
CA VAL A 86 13.54 10.94 9.17
C VAL A 86 14.93 10.64 9.75
N THR A 87 15.71 11.67 10.12
CA THR A 87 17.00 11.49 10.81
C THR A 87 16.88 11.28 12.33
N TYR A 88 15.67 11.26 12.87
CA TYR A 88 15.36 11.06 14.30
C TYR A 88 14.42 9.87 14.56
N MET A 89 14.38 8.90 13.63
CA MET A 89 13.46 7.76 13.70
C MET A 89 13.85 6.70 14.75
N ALA A 90 15.09 6.71 15.27
CA ALA A 90 15.49 5.83 16.36
C ALA A 90 14.66 6.15 17.62
N PRO A 91 14.13 5.16 18.37
CA PRO A 91 13.27 5.40 19.54
C PRO A 91 13.82 6.41 20.56
N GLU A 92 15.13 6.40 20.79
CA GLU A 92 15.85 7.31 21.68
C GLU A 92 15.97 8.75 21.14
N ASP A 93 15.92 8.94 19.82
CA ASP A 93 16.03 10.24 19.15
C ASP A 93 14.68 10.96 19.03
N VAL A 94 13.57 10.21 19.05
CA VAL A 94 12.20 10.75 19.01
C VAL A 94 11.96 11.89 20.03
N PRO A 95 12.21 11.71 21.35
CA PRO A 95 12.02 12.79 22.32
C PRO A 95 13.01 13.95 22.11
N LEU A 96 14.20 13.71 21.55
CA LEU A 96 15.17 14.77 21.27
C LEU A 96 14.65 15.73 20.18
N CYS A 97 14.07 15.16 19.11
CA CYS A 97 13.47 15.94 18.03
C CYS A 97 12.28 16.76 18.54
N LEU A 98 11.34 16.14 19.26
CA LEU A 98 10.18 16.87 19.78
C LEU A 98 10.60 17.97 20.77
N ASN A 99 11.57 17.72 21.66
CA ASN A 99 12.03 18.75 22.60
C ASN A 99 12.64 19.96 21.87
N LYS A 100 13.35 19.74 20.76
CA LYS A 100 13.86 20.83 19.93
C LYS A 100 12.72 21.63 19.29
N THR A 101 11.73 20.93 18.72
CA THR A 101 10.50 21.53 18.19
C THR A 101 9.76 22.35 19.24
N LEU A 102 9.53 21.81 20.43
CA LEU A 102 8.87 22.51 21.54
C LEU A 102 9.64 23.76 21.98
N SER A 103 10.97 23.66 22.06
CA SER A 103 11.83 24.81 22.37
C SER A 103 11.75 25.90 21.30
N ASP A 104 11.75 25.54 20.02
CA ASP A 104 11.68 26.50 18.92
C ASP A 104 10.30 27.16 18.84
N LEU A 105 9.25 26.36 18.94
CA LEU A 105 7.87 26.84 18.98
C LEU A 105 7.54 27.60 20.27
N GLN A 106 8.39 27.49 21.30
CA GLN A 106 8.17 28.05 22.64
C GLN A 106 6.85 27.54 23.26
N LEU A 107 6.63 26.23 23.17
CA LEU A 107 5.43 25.54 23.65
C LEU A 107 5.80 24.42 24.62
N ASP A 108 4.93 24.15 25.59
CA ASP A 108 5.08 22.99 26.49
C ASP A 108 4.58 21.69 25.83
N CYS A 109 3.66 21.80 24.88
CA CYS A 109 3.13 20.67 24.11
C CYS A 109 2.67 21.09 22.71
N VAL A 110 2.70 20.14 21.78
CA VAL A 110 2.01 20.23 20.48
C VAL A 110 0.65 19.55 20.56
N ASP A 111 -0.29 19.97 19.71
CA ASP A 111 -1.62 19.36 19.66
C ASP A 111 -1.60 18.05 18.85
N LEU A 112 -0.71 17.97 17.86
CA LEU A 112 -0.48 16.79 17.03
C LEU A 112 1.01 16.68 16.66
N TYR A 113 1.59 15.50 16.84
CA TYR A 113 2.95 15.20 16.38
C TYR A 113 2.94 14.03 15.40
N LEU A 114 3.51 14.22 14.21
CA LEU A 114 3.47 13.24 13.13
C LEU A 114 4.82 12.59 12.87
N ILE A 115 4.87 11.28 12.56
CA ILE A 115 6.01 10.73 11.82
C ILE A 115 5.97 11.31 10.41
N HIS A 116 6.98 12.07 9.97
CA HIS A 116 6.93 12.81 8.70
C HIS A 116 6.95 11.89 7.47
N PHE A 117 7.76 10.82 7.51
CA PHE A 117 7.82 9.78 6.47
C PHE A 117 8.12 8.40 7.08
N PRO A 118 7.67 7.31 6.45
CA PRO A 118 7.83 5.93 6.95
C PRO A 118 9.22 5.32 6.66
N PHE A 119 10.30 6.09 6.74
CA PHE A 119 11.68 5.60 6.54
C PHE A 119 12.67 6.38 7.40
N ALA A 120 13.86 5.81 7.61
CA ALA A 120 14.91 6.44 8.42
C ALA A 120 16.17 6.77 7.62
N LEU A 121 16.78 7.90 7.97
CA LEU A 121 18.09 8.33 7.47
C LEU A 121 19.10 8.39 8.62
N GLN A 122 20.37 8.17 8.30
CA GLN A 122 21.46 8.28 9.26
C GLN A 122 21.66 9.74 9.66
N ARG A 123 21.64 10.04 10.95
CA ARG A 123 21.94 11.40 11.42
C ARG A 123 23.42 11.75 11.20
N LYS A 124 23.68 12.84 10.46
CA LYS A 124 25.01 13.43 10.25
C LYS A 124 24.96 14.92 10.55
N GLY A 125 25.29 15.29 11.80
CA GLY A 125 25.11 16.66 12.28
C GLY A 125 23.66 17.13 12.11
N ASN A 126 23.47 18.29 11.48
CA ASN A 126 22.16 18.89 11.20
C ASN A 126 21.70 18.67 9.74
N GLU A 127 22.37 17.81 8.97
CA GLU A 127 21.98 17.53 7.57
C GLU A 127 20.59 16.87 7.52
N LEU A 128 19.63 17.49 6.83
CA LEU A 128 18.28 16.94 6.66
C LEU A 128 18.26 15.75 5.70
N PHE A 129 19.13 15.76 4.69
CA PHE A 129 19.26 14.74 3.65
C PHE A 129 20.72 14.31 3.52
N PRO A 130 21.23 13.55 4.50
CA PRO A 130 22.65 13.19 4.55
C PRO A 130 23.00 12.21 3.44
N LYS A 131 24.07 12.54 2.69
CA LYS A 131 24.56 11.74 1.57
C LYS A 131 26.04 11.37 1.72
N GLU A 132 26.40 10.24 1.15
CA GLU A 132 27.78 9.80 0.91
C GLU A 132 27.87 9.27 -0.52
N ASP A 133 28.88 9.73 -1.28
CA ASP A 133 29.05 9.42 -2.71
C ASP A 133 27.78 9.64 -3.56
N GLY A 134 27.05 10.71 -3.26
CA GLY A 134 25.79 11.07 -3.95
C GLY A 134 24.60 10.19 -3.58
N LYS A 135 24.73 9.22 -2.67
CA LYS A 135 23.66 8.34 -2.21
C LYS A 135 23.16 8.74 -0.84
N MET A 136 21.84 8.72 -0.65
CA MET A 136 21.23 8.94 0.66
C MET A 136 21.68 7.86 1.66
N LEU A 137 22.05 8.29 2.86
CA LEU A 137 22.42 7.43 3.98
C LEU A 137 21.15 6.97 4.70
N THR A 138 20.61 5.81 4.31
CA THR A 138 19.41 5.21 4.89
C THR A 138 19.75 4.28 6.05
N LEU A 139 18.87 4.22 7.06
CA LEU A 139 18.94 3.24 8.15
C LEU A 139 17.72 2.32 8.11
N ASP A 140 17.92 1.05 8.43
CA ASP A 140 16.83 0.07 8.58
C ASP A 140 16.23 0.17 10.00
N ILE A 141 15.48 1.25 10.24
CA ILE A 141 14.74 1.46 11.48
C ILE A 141 13.26 1.28 11.16
N ASP A 142 12.65 0.34 11.87
CA ASP A 142 11.24 0.06 11.76
C ASP A 142 10.39 1.19 12.37
N TYR A 143 9.53 1.81 11.56
CA TYR A 143 8.62 2.86 12.02
C TYR A 143 7.65 2.38 13.12
N VAL A 144 7.45 1.07 13.30
CA VAL A 144 6.68 0.51 14.42
C VAL A 144 7.41 0.71 15.75
N GLU A 145 8.74 0.58 15.78
CA GLU A 145 9.53 0.87 16.98
C GLU A 145 9.56 2.38 17.25
N THR A 146 9.68 3.21 16.21
CA THR A 146 9.51 4.67 16.31
C THR A 146 8.14 5.03 16.90
N TRP A 147 7.07 4.33 16.48
CA TRP A 147 5.72 4.59 16.97
C TRP A 147 5.59 4.35 18.48
N LYS A 148 6.19 3.30 19.03
CA LYS A 148 6.19 3.07 20.49
C LYS A 148 6.82 4.23 21.26
N ALA A 149 7.86 4.87 20.71
CA ALA A 149 8.43 6.08 21.29
C ALA A 149 7.48 7.29 21.15
N MET A 150 6.78 7.42 20.02
CA MET A 150 5.73 8.44 19.84
C MET A 150 4.60 8.31 20.87
N GLU A 151 4.16 7.09 21.19
CA GLU A 151 3.15 6.83 22.23
C GLU A 151 3.59 7.32 23.61
N SER A 152 4.88 7.21 23.92
CA SER A 152 5.45 7.73 25.17
C SER A 152 5.33 9.26 25.27
N LEU A 153 5.40 9.99 24.15
CA LEU A 153 5.24 11.45 24.15
C LEU A 153 3.86 11.88 24.64
N VAL A 154 2.81 11.12 24.27
CA VAL A 154 1.44 11.34 24.77
C VAL A 154 1.37 11.11 26.27
N SER A 155 1.93 9.99 26.75
CA SER A 155 1.94 9.68 28.18
C SER A 155 2.68 10.73 29.04
N LYS A 156 3.64 11.43 28.44
CA LYS A 156 4.41 12.52 29.07
C LYS A 156 3.75 13.90 28.92
N GLY A 157 2.63 13.99 28.20
CA GLY A 157 1.94 15.26 27.95
C GLY A 157 2.63 16.20 26.96
N LEU A 158 3.64 15.73 26.22
CA LEU A 158 4.40 16.54 25.25
C LEU A 158 3.67 16.69 23.91
N ALA A 159 2.80 15.73 23.59
CA ALA A 159 1.89 15.78 22.45
C ALA A 159 0.49 15.33 22.87
N LYS A 160 -0.56 16.08 22.50
CA LYS A 160 -1.94 15.69 22.83
C LYS A 160 -2.43 14.53 21.95
N SER A 161 -2.07 14.54 20.67
CA SER A 161 -2.33 13.50 19.70
C SER A 161 -1.06 13.14 18.94
N ILE A 162 -1.00 11.91 18.41
CA ILE A 162 0.08 11.47 17.51
C ILE A 162 -0.53 10.91 16.22
N GLY A 163 0.21 11.03 15.13
CA GLY A 163 -0.22 10.59 13.81
C GLY A 163 0.97 10.31 12.90
N VAL A 164 0.68 10.12 11.62
CA VAL A 164 1.67 9.83 10.59
C VAL A 164 1.48 10.76 9.39
N SER A 165 2.48 10.80 8.52
CA SER A 165 2.42 11.51 7.25
C SER A 165 3.12 10.67 6.18
N ASN A 166 2.56 10.69 4.95
CA ASN A 166 3.04 9.89 3.82
C ASN A 166 2.96 8.37 4.03
N PHE A 167 2.06 7.89 4.87
CA PHE A 167 1.84 6.44 5.06
C PHE A 167 0.81 5.91 4.08
N ASN A 168 1.14 4.81 3.41
CA ASN A 168 0.19 4.07 2.57
C ASN A 168 -0.65 3.09 3.42
N ILE A 169 -1.66 2.47 2.78
CA ILE A 169 -2.60 1.56 3.45
C ILE A 169 -1.86 0.37 4.11
N SER A 170 -0.86 -0.21 3.45
CA SER A 170 -0.09 -1.34 4.02
C SER A 170 0.65 -0.94 5.29
N GLN A 171 1.30 0.22 5.27
CA GLN A 171 2.02 0.75 6.43
C GLN A 171 1.07 1.10 7.58
N LEU A 172 -0.08 1.71 7.30
CA LEU A 172 -1.10 1.98 8.31
C LEU A 172 -1.65 0.69 8.93
N LYS A 173 -1.97 -0.32 8.11
CA LYS A 173 -2.47 -1.63 8.60
C LYS A 173 -1.44 -2.29 9.52
N ARG A 174 -0.16 -2.28 9.13
CA ARG A 174 0.94 -2.81 9.95
C ARG A 174 1.12 -2.03 11.25
N LEU A 175 1.04 -0.71 11.21
CA LEU A 175 1.11 0.14 12.39
C LEU A 175 -0.04 -0.17 13.36
N LEU A 176 -1.29 -0.15 12.86
CA LEU A 176 -2.51 -0.41 13.63
C LEU A 176 -2.51 -1.77 14.32
N ALA A 177 -1.88 -2.79 13.73
CA ALA A 177 -1.77 -4.12 14.34
C ALA A 177 -0.93 -4.14 15.63
N SER A 178 -0.13 -3.11 15.88
CA SER A 178 0.82 -3.03 17.00
C SER A 178 0.62 -1.82 17.91
N ALA A 179 -0.06 -0.78 17.41
CA ALA A 179 -0.29 0.48 18.11
C ALA A 179 -1.24 0.32 19.30
N LYS A 180 -0.83 0.82 20.47
CA LYS A 180 -1.70 1.03 21.64
C LYS A 180 -2.53 2.30 21.49
N ILE A 181 -1.92 3.35 20.95
CA ILE A 181 -2.60 4.60 20.57
C ILE A 181 -2.66 4.60 19.03
N PRO A 182 -3.84 4.44 18.41
CA PRO A 182 -3.95 4.49 16.96
C PRO A 182 -3.57 5.90 16.44
N PRO A 183 -3.01 6.02 15.22
CA PRO A 183 -2.74 7.33 14.65
C PRO A 183 -4.03 8.15 14.52
N ALA A 184 -4.01 9.38 15.03
CA ALA A 184 -5.17 10.27 14.95
C ALA A 184 -5.34 10.85 13.54
N VAL A 185 -4.21 11.09 12.86
CA VAL A 185 -4.14 11.72 11.54
C VAL A 185 -3.18 10.96 10.64
N ASN A 186 -3.50 10.87 9.35
CA ASN A 186 -2.54 10.61 8.29
C ASN A 186 -2.52 11.82 7.34
N GLU A 187 -1.41 12.56 7.33
CA GLU A 187 -1.23 13.72 6.45
C GLU A 187 -0.57 13.30 5.13
N VAL A 188 -1.25 13.50 4.00
CA VAL A 188 -0.81 13.02 2.68
C VAL A 188 -1.05 14.05 1.59
N GLU A 189 -0.30 13.92 0.50
CA GLU A 189 -0.54 14.73 -0.69
C GLU A 189 -1.93 14.39 -1.24
N LEU A 190 -2.80 15.39 -1.38
CA LEU A 190 -4.15 15.16 -1.84
C LEU A 190 -4.66 16.39 -2.55
N HIS A 191 -5.14 16.21 -3.78
CA HIS A 191 -5.74 17.26 -4.61
C HIS A 191 -6.44 16.59 -5.81
N PRO A 192 -7.22 17.31 -6.63
CA PRO A 192 -7.93 16.70 -7.77
C PRO A 192 -7.07 15.88 -8.75
N TYR A 193 -5.78 16.20 -8.96
CA TYR A 193 -4.87 15.37 -9.76
C TYR A 193 -4.36 14.09 -9.07
N LEU A 194 -4.64 13.93 -7.78
CA LEU A 194 -4.24 12.82 -6.92
C LEU A 194 -5.30 12.59 -5.83
N VAL A 195 -6.37 11.87 -6.18
CA VAL A 195 -7.56 11.77 -5.32
C VAL A 195 -7.36 10.82 -4.13
N GLN A 196 -6.54 9.77 -4.28
CA GLN A 196 -6.27 8.73 -3.27
C GLN A 196 -7.54 8.15 -2.59
N SER A 197 -8.58 7.82 -3.37
CA SER A 197 -9.89 7.39 -2.85
C SER A 197 -9.82 6.17 -1.91
N ASP A 198 -8.96 5.19 -2.20
CA ASP A 198 -8.86 3.98 -1.37
C ASP A 198 -8.19 4.25 -0.02
N LEU A 199 -7.19 5.15 0.00
CA LEU A 199 -6.57 5.61 1.25
C LEU A 199 -7.57 6.39 2.11
N GLU A 200 -8.40 7.25 1.49
CA GLU A 200 -9.47 7.96 2.19
C GLU A 200 -10.48 7.00 2.82
N LYS A 201 -11.02 6.06 2.04
CA LYS A 201 -11.97 5.06 2.54
C LYS A 201 -11.36 4.27 3.70
N PHE A 202 -10.12 3.82 3.54
CA PHE A 202 -9.42 3.07 4.58
C PHE A 202 -9.24 3.89 5.85
N CYS A 203 -8.70 5.11 5.77
CA CYS A 203 -8.49 5.96 6.94
C CYS A 203 -9.81 6.27 7.65
N LYS A 204 -10.88 6.58 6.89
CA LYS A 204 -12.23 6.79 7.43
C LYS A 204 -12.76 5.55 8.16
N SER A 205 -12.57 4.35 7.60
CA SER A 205 -12.99 3.09 8.22
C SER A 205 -12.28 2.81 9.57
N MET A 206 -11.06 3.33 9.72
CA MET A 206 -10.23 3.19 10.93
C MET A 206 -10.33 4.40 11.87
N ASN A 207 -11.25 5.34 11.61
CA ASN A 207 -11.37 6.59 12.35
C ASN A 207 -10.06 7.38 12.42
N ILE A 208 -9.30 7.39 11.32
CA ILE A 208 -8.08 8.18 11.12
C ILE A 208 -8.46 9.38 10.24
N MET A 209 -8.19 10.60 10.73
CA MET A 209 -8.44 11.82 9.97
C MET A 209 -7.39 11.99 8.87
N LEU A 210 -7.82 12.37 7.66
CA LEU A 210 -6.88 12.78 6.62
C LEU A 210 -6.66 14.29 6.66
N THR A 211 -5.40 14.68 6.49
CA THR A 211 -5.01 16.06 6.21
C THR A 211 -4.34 16.12 4.84
N ALA A 212 -4.87 16.94 3.95
CA ALA A 212 -4.36 17.17 2.61
C ALA A 212 -3.24 18.24 2.63
N PHE A 213 -2.00 17.80 2.42
CA PHE A 213 -0.92 18.70 2.04
C PHE A 213 -0.90 18.92 0.52
N CYS A 214 -0.29 20.03 0.09
CA CYS A 214 -0.32 20.51 -1.29
C CYS A 214 -1.72 20.56 -1.93
N PRO A 215 -2.80 21.00 -1.23
CA PRO A 215 -4.16 20.94 -1.76
C PRO A 215 -4.38 21.77 -3.04
N LEU A 216 -3.45 22.69 -3.34
CA LEU A 216 -3.44 23.53 -4.54
C LEU A 216 -2.50 23.03 -5.66
N GLY A 217 -1.97 21.80 -5.56
CA GLY A 217 -1.03 21.22 -6.53
C GLY A 217 0.40 21.78 -6.48
N SER A 218 0.76 22.48 -5.40
CA SER A 218 2.11 23.03 -5.16
C SER A 218 2.71 23.80 -6.36
N PRO A 219 2.06 24.90 -6.81
CA PRO A 219 2.48 25.64 -8.01
C PRO A 219 3.87 26.28 -7.88
N ASN A 220 4.34 26.50 -6.65
CA ASN A 220 5.66 27.06 -6.33
C ASN A 220 6.60 26.00 -5.73
N ARG A 221 6.40 24.71 -6.06
CA ARG A 221 7.30 23.65 -5.62
C ARG A 221 8.74 23.92 -6.12
N PRO A 222 9.76 23.46 -5.40
CA PRO A 222 11.14 23.65 -5.84
C PRO A 222 11.42 23.05 -7.22
N GLN A 223 12.37 23.63 -7.95
CA GLN A 223 12.68 23.25 -9.34
C GLN A 223 13.15 21.80 -9.44
N GLU A 224 13.78 21.27 -8.41
CA GLU A 224 14.19 19.86 -8.32
C GLU A 224 13.02 18.86 -8.35
N TYR A 225 11.79 19.31 -8.06
CA TYR A 225 10.58 18.48 -8.20
C TYR A 225 9.86 18.68 -9.54
N HIS A 226 10.42 19.46 -10.47
CA HIS A 226 9.85 19.64 -11.79
C HIS A 226 10.31 18.53 -12.73
N ARG A 227 9.37 17.88 -13.41
CA ARG A 227 9.61 16.78 -14.37
C ARG A 227 9.36 17.18 -15.81
N GLY A 228 9.41 18.48 -16.10
CA GLY A 228 9.22 19.05 -17.44
C GLY A 228 7.86 18.66 -18.02
N GLU A 229 7.86 18.12 -19.23
CA GLU A 229 6.65 17.71 -19.98
C GLU A 229 5.80 16.64 -19.27
N LYS A 230 6.34 15.95 -18.26
CA LYS A 230 5.59 14.96 -17.47
C LYS A 230 4.70 15.59 -16.39
N ASP A 231 4.90 16.85 -16.06
CA ASP A 231 4.04 17.55 -15.11
C ASP A 231 2.78 18.10 -15.83
N PRO A 232 1.59 17.96 -15.22
CA PRO A 232 0.37 18.53 -15.77
C PRO A 232 0.41 20.06 -15.67
N GLU A 233 -0.49 20.69 -16.40
CA GLU A 233 -0.78 22.11 -16.24
C GLU A 233 -1.13 22.45 -14.79
N ASN A 234 -0.87 23.69 -14.38
CA ASN A 234 -1.13 24.17 -13.03
C ASN A 234 -2.60 23.92 -12.64
N LEU A 235 -2.82 23.19 -11.55
CA LEU A 235 -4.15 22.84 -11.07
C LEU A 235 -5.05 24.06 -10.79
N LEU A 236 -4.47 25.19 -10.39
CA LEU A 236 -5.21 26.45 -10.21
C LEU A 236 -5.73 27.06 -11.52
N GLN A 237 -5.22 26.59 -12.66
CA GLN A 237 -5.58 27.04 -14.01
C GLN A 237 -6.39 25.99 -14.78
N ASP A 238 -6.69 24.84 -14.15
CA ASP A 238 -7.47 23.78 -14.80
C ASP A 238 -8.86 24.32 -15.19
N PRO A 239 -9.31 24.14 -16.46
CA PRO A 239 -10.59 24.66 -16.91
C PRO A 239 -11.80 24.17 -16.12
N VAL A 240 -11.77 22.94 -15.59
CA VAL A 240 -12.85 22.40 -14.76
C VAL A 240 -12.91 23.14 -13.43
N VAL A 241 -11.75 23.40 -12.81
CA VAL A 241 -11.67 24.17 -11.56
C VAL A 241 -12.15 25.61 -11.78
N ALA A 242 -11.74 26.23 -12.89
CA ALA A 242 -12.15 27.59 -13.26
C ALA A 242 -13.67 27.71 -13.48
N GLU A 243 -14.27 26.73 -14.18
CA GLU A 243 -15.70 26.72 -14.45
C GLU A 243 -16.54 26.52 -13.17
N ILE A 244 -16.09 25.63 -12.28
CA ILE A 244 -16.72 25.47 -10.95
C ILE A 244 -16.56 26.74 -10.12
N GLY A 245 -15.39 27.40 -10.17
CA GLY A 245 -15.17 28.69 -9.52
C GLY A 245 -16.14 29.76 -10.00
N ARG A 246 -16.35 29.87 -11.32
CA ARG A 246 -17.31 30.79 -11.93
C ARG A 246 -18.75 30.49 -11.49
N LYS A 247 -19.15 29.21 -11.48
CA LYS A 247 -20.47 28.75 -11.01
C LYS A 247 -20.76 29.20 -9.57
N HIS A 248 -19.76 29.08 -8.68
CA HIS A 248 -19.90 29.40 -7.26
C HIS A 248 -19.49 30.83 -6.87
N LYS A 249 -19.00 31.63 -7.82
CA LYS A 249 -18.40 32.96 -7.58
C LYS A 249 -17.25 32.90 -6.56
N LYS A 250 -16.40 31.89 -6.70
CA LYS A 250 -15.26 31.59 -5.83
C LYS A 250 -13.99 31.48 -6.66
N SER A 251 -12.84 31.73 -6.04
CA SER A 251 -11.55 31.55 -6.71
C SER A 251 -11.24 30.05 -6.92
N PRO A 252 -10.38 29.70 -7.90
CA PRO A 252 -9.91 28.32 -8.05
C PRO A 252 -9.35 27.74 -6.75
N ALA A 253 -8.61 28.52 -5.97
CA ALA A 253 -8.07 28.07 -4.69
C ALA A 253 -9.19 27.70 -3.69
N GLN A 254 -10.23 28.53 -3.57
CA GLN A 254 -11.37 28.24 -2.71
C GLN A 254 -12.11 26.96 -3.13
N VAL A 255 -12.28 26.72 -4.43
CA VAL A 255 -12.88 25.47 -4.96
C VAL A 255 -12.05 24.26 -4.55
N LEU A 256 -10.73 24.30 -4.78
CA LEU A 256 -9.82 23.20 -4.45
C LEU A 256 -9.78 22.91 -2.94
N LEU A 257 -9.83 23.94 -2.11
CA LEU A 257 -9.89 23.76 -0.65
C LEU A 257 -11.25 23.21 -0.21
N ARG A 258 -12.36 23.75 -0.75
CA ARG A 258 -13.71 23.28 -0.45
C ARG A 258 -13.92 21.82 -0.82
N TYR A 259 -13.33 21.37 -1.93
CA TYR A 259 -13.36 19.97 -2.38
C TYR A 259 -12.95 18.98 -1.27
N HIS A 260 -11.91 19.30 -0.50
CA HIS A 260 -11.48 18.47 0.61
C HIS A 260 -12.42 18.56 1.82
N ILE A 261 -12.94 19.75 2.12
CA ILE A 261 -13.91 19.94 3.21
C ILE A 261 -15.17 19.11 2.96
N GLU A 262 -15.69 19.06 1.72
CA GLU A 262 -16.84 18.20 1.36
C GLU A 262 -16.57 16.71 1.58
N ARG A 263 -15.30 16.28 1.47
CA ARG A 263 -14.86 14.89 1.72
C ARG A 263 -14.59 14.63 3.20
N GLY A 264 -14.70 15.64 4.07
CA GLY A 264 -14.32 15.52 5.48
C GLY A 264 -12.82 15.40 5.69
N VAL A 265 -12.02 15.97 4.80
CA VAL A 265 -10.55 15.99 4.85
C VAL A 265 -10.09 17.38 5.27
N ALA A 266 -9.18 17.47 6.24
CA ALA A 266 -8.56 18.73 6.63
C ALA A 266 -7.60 19.23 5.53
N VAL A 267 -7.41 20.54 5.39
CA VAL A 267 -6.52 21.16 4.39
C VAL A 267 -5.55 22.13 5.02
N ILE A 268 -4.33 22.17 4.51
CA ILE A 268 -3.25 23.05 5.01
C ILE A 268 -2.62 23.89 3.89
N PRO A 269 -3.38 24.79 3.22
CA PRO A 269 -2.80 25.68 2.22
C PRO A 269 -1.71 26.57 2.81
N LYS A 270 -0.68 26.84 2.01
CA LYS A 270 0.40 27.77 2.31
C LYS A 270 0.33 28.99 1.41
N SER A 271 0.44 30.17 1.98
CA SER A 271 0.67 31.42 1.25
C SER A 271 1.45 32.40 2.14
N VAL A 272 2.14 33.35 1.52
CA VAL A 272 2.79 34.49 2.21
C VAL A 272 2.09 35.81 1.88
N LYS A 273 1.02 35.78 1.07
CA LYS A 273 0.29 36.98 0.65
C LYS A 273 -0.96 37.14 1.51
N PRO A 274 -1.12 38.24 2.28
CA PRO A 274 -2.23 38.40 3.22
C PRO A 274 -3.63 38.26 2.60
N ASN A 275 -3.80 38.70 1.35
CA ASN A 275 -5.08 38.58 0.62
C ASN A 275 -5.42 37.11 0.31
N GLU A 276 -4.46 36.31 -0.15
CA GLU A 276 -4.66 34.87 -0.39
C GLU A 276 -4.92 34.12 0.93
N ILE A 277 -4.18 34.46 1.99
CA ILE A 277 -4.40 33.90 3.33
C ILE A 277 -5.84 34.15 3.79
N LEU A 278 -6.33 35.38 3.70
CA LEU A 278 -7.70 35.71 4.07
C LEU A 278 -8.73 35.03 3.15
N GLU A 279 -8.49 35.02 1.84
CA GLU A 279 -9.38 34.41 0.85
C GLU A 279 -9.59 32.91 1.12
N ASN A 280 -8.51 32.19 1.47
CA ASN A 280 -8.53 30.77 1.77
C ASN A 280 -9.38 30.40 3.01
N THR A 281 -9.74 31.38 3.86
CA THR A 281 -10.68 31.16 4.99
C THR A 281 -12.14 31.11 4.56
N LYS A 282 -12.47 31.64 3.37
CA LYS A 282 -13.85 31.79 2.89
C LYS A 282 -14.30 30.55 2.09
N ILE A 283 -14.13 29.40 2.72
CA ILE A 283 -14.42 28.06 2.18
C ILE A 283 -15.55 27.33 2.91
N PHE A 284 -16.11 27.94 3.96
CA PHE A 284 -17.20 27.38 4.76
C PHE A 284 -18.57 28.00 4.45
N ASP A 285 -18.61 29.05 3.62
CA ASP A 285 -19.80 29.82 3.25
C ASP A 285 -20.42 29.39 1.91
N PHE A 286 -19.93 28.31 1.31
CA PHE A 286 -20.50 27.69 0.11
C PHE A 286 -20.29 26.18 0.12
N THR A 287 -20.99 25.45 -0.76
CA THR A 287 -20.91 23.99 -0.90
C THR A 287 -20.72 23.63 -2.37
N LEU A 288 -20.00 22.54 -2.64
CA LEU A 288 -19.92 21.96 -3.98
C LEU A 288 -21.01 20.90 -4.14
N ASP A 289 -21.73 20.90 -5.25
CA ASP A 289 -22.74 19.87 -5.49
C ASP A 289 -22.13 18.56 -6.00
N LYS A 290 -22.96 17.52 -6.13
CA LYS A 290 -22.50 16.18 -6.54
C LYS A 290 -21.81 16.19 -7.91
N GLU A 291 -22.24 17.05 -8.82
CA GLU A 291 -21.66 17.12 -10.16
C GLU A 291 -20.30 17.84 -10.12
N ASP A 292 -20.19 18.91 -9.32
CA ASP A 292 -18.90 19.58 -9.07
C ASP A 292 -17.88 18.60 -8.47
N MET A 293 -18.29 17.84 -7.45
CA MET A 293 -17.44 16.84 -6.80
C MET A 293 -16.97 15.75 -7.77
N LYS A 294 -17.88 15.24 -8.61
CA LYS A 294 -17.57 14.24 -9.64
C LYS A 294 -16.62 14.79 -10.70
N ASN A 295 -16.82 16.02 -11.14
CA ASN A 295 -15.96 16.67 -12.13
C ASN A 295 -14.54 16.86 -11.57
N LEU A 296 -14.40 17.30 -10.33
CA LEU A 296 -13.09 17.42 -9.67
C LEU A 296 -12.42 16.06 -9.46
N GLU A 297 -13.17 15.04 -9.05
CA GLU A 297 -12.64 13.67 -8.91
C GLU A 297 -12.14 13.10 -10.26
N SER A 298 -12.82 13.44 -11.36
CA SER A 298 -12.44 13.00 -12.71
C SER A 298 -11.10 13.56 -13.20
N LEU A 299 -10.56 14.59 -12.54
CA LEU A 299 -9.25 15.16 -12.86
C LEU A 299 -8.09 14.27 -12.41
N ASN A 300 -8.35 13.17 -11.70
CA ASN A 300 -7.31 12.30 -11.16
C ASN A 300 -6.37 11.80 -12.26
N LYS A 301 -5.07 12.08 -12.09
CA LYS A 301 -3.99 11.64 -12.98
C LYS A 301 -2.97 10.76 -12.25
N GLY A 302 -3.17 10.50 -10.96
CA GLY A 302 -2.15 9.86 -10.11
C GLY A 302 -0.88 10.70 -9.97
N TRP A 303 -0.94 11.99 -10.28
CA TRP A 303 0.23 12.86 -10.34
C TRP A 303 0.57 13.40 -8.95
N ARG A 304 1.82 13.19 -8.51
CA ARG A 304 2.34 13.76 -7.26
C ARG A 304 3.20 14.99 -7.51
N ALA A 305 2.94 16.09 -6.81
CA ALA A 305 3.71 17.32 -6.82
C ALA A 305 5.02 17.20 -6.04
N CYS A 306 5.06 16.40 -4.96
CA CYS A 306 6.22 16.27 -4.09
C CYS A 306 6.67 14.81 -4.01
N ILE A 307 7.69 14.44 -4.78
CA ILE A 307 8.28 13.08 -4.76
C ILE A 307 9.73 13.16 -4.30
N LEU A 308 10.06 12.39 -3.26
CA LEU A 308 11.44 12.16 -2.83
C LEU A 308 12.03 10.98 -3.61
N GLU A 309 12.38 11.20 -4.88
CA GLU A 309 12.86 10.14 -5.79
C GLU A 309 14.13 9.43 -5.27
N GLU A 310 14.99 10.13 -4.53
CA GLU A 310 16.23 9.56 -3.99
C GLU A 310 16.01 8.58 -2.82
N CYS A 311 14.90 8.70 -2.08
CA CYS A 311 14.58 7.85 -0.93
C CYS A 311 13.72 6.63 -1.30
N THR A 312 13.06 6.66 -2.47
CA THR A 312 12.29 5.53 -3.00
C THR A 312 13.14 4.33 -3.40
N VAL A 313 14.47 4.46 -3.43
CA VAL A 313 15.41 3.44 -3.94
C VAL A 313 15.93 2.47 -2.86
N LYS A 314 15.76 2.77 -1.55
CA LYS A 314 16.34 1.92 -0.48
C LYS A 314 15.39 1.45 0.63
N HIS A 315 14.24 2.10 0.83
CA HIS A 315 13.15 1.57 1.69
C HIS A 315 12.00 0.97 0.87
N SER A 316 12.23 0.77 -0.42
CA SER A 316 11.49 -0.18 -1.20
C SER A 316 11.81 -1.58 -0.68
N ILE A 317 10.84 -2.17 0.04
CA ILE A 317 10.32 -3.44 -0.46
C ILE A 317 10.09 -3.20 -1.95
N THR A 318 11.00 -3.72 -2.77
CA THR A 318 11.05 -3.65 -4.23
C THR A 318 9.92 -2.82 -4.85
N LEU A 319 10.11 -1.49 -4.95
CA LEU A 319 9.52 -0.75 -6.05
C LEU A 319 10.36 -1.17 -7.24
N CYS A 320 9.74 -1.94 -8.14
CA CYS A 320 10.28 -2.17 -9.46
C CYS A 320 10.79 -0.84 -10.03
N PRO A 321 11.91 -0.84 -10.77
CA PRO A 321 12.31 0.34 -11.50
C PRO A 321 11.21 0.70 -12.51
N GLU A 322 10.47 1.79 -12.26
CA GLU A 322 9.58 2.35 -13.27
C GLU A 322 10.41 3.16 -14.28
N GLY A 323 10.99 2.41 -15.20
CA GLY A 323 11.20 2.81 -16.58
C GLY A 323 10.42 1.87 -17.49
N ASN A 324 9.09 1.79 -17.32
CA ASN A 324 8.12 1.57 -18.39
C ASN A 324 6.71 1.49 -17.79
N SER A 325 5.86 2.41 -18.25
CA SER A 325 4.41 2.23 -18.26
C SER A 325 4.05 0.91 -18.98
N GLY A 326 3.26 0.06 -18.32
CA GLY A 326 2.85 -1.26 -18.83
C GLY A 326 3.95 -2.29 -18.56
N TYR A 327 3.74 -3.40 -17.86
CA TYR A 327 2.59 -4.28 -17.84
C TYR A 327 2.61 -4.97 -16.45
N LEU A 328 1.58 -4.76 -15.64
CA LEU A 328 1.12 -5.82 -14.74
C LEU A 328 0.90 -7.03 -15.65
N LEU A 329 1.50 -8.17 -15.33
CA LEU A 329 1.01 -9.45 -15.80
C LEU A 329 -0.50 -9.39 -15.70
N LYS A 330 -1.13 -9.43 -16.86
CA LYS A 330 -2.55 -9.66 -16.99
C LYS A 330 -2.75 -11.07 -16.44
N LEU A 331 -2.95 -11.18 -15.13
CA LEU A 331 -3.72 -12.26 -14.50
C LEU A 331 -5.17 -12.09 -14.99
N HIS A 332 -5.36 -12.26 -16.28
CA HIS A 332 -6.67 -12.27 -16.89
C HIS A 332 -7.31 -13.61 -16.54
N ASN A 333 -8.47 -13.52 -15.91
CA ASN A 333 -9.48 -14.56 -15.75
C ASN A 333 -9.24 -15.67 -14.70
N LEU A 334 -8.74 -15.32 -13.51
CA LEU A 334 -9.21 -16.05 -12.33
C LEU A 334 -10.68 -15.73 -12.11
N SER A 335 -11.53 -16.63 -12.61
CA SER A 335 -12.99 -16.50 -12.61
C SER A 335 -13.52 -15.95 -11.28
N ALA A 336 -14.32 -14.88 -11.38
CA ALA A 336 -14.99 -14.25 -10.26
C ALA A 336 -15.93 -15.23 -9.55
N ARG A 337 -15.44 -15.90 -8.51
CA ARG A 337 -16.25 -16.45 -7.42
C ARG A 337 -15.53 -16.32 -6.08
N CYS A 338 -15.59 -15.12 -5.53
CA CYS A 338 -15.28 -14.84 -4.14
C CYS A 338 -16.08 -15.79 -3.22
N HIS A 339 -15.37 -16.51 -2.33
CA HIS A 339 -15.94 -17.26 -1.21
C HIS A 339 -15.16 -16.92 0.06
N SER A 340 -15.22 -15.66 0.50
CA SER A 340 -15.19 -15.20 1.91
C SER A 340 -14.85 -13.72 1.92
N SER A 341 -15.84 -12.84 2.09
CA SER A 341 -15.97 -12.11 3.36
C SER A 341 -17.40 -11.70 3.73
N GLU A 342 -18.42 -12.15 2.99
CA GLU A 342 -19.78 -12.11 3.51
C GLU A 342 -19.97 -13.26 4.49
N THR A 343 -20.41 -12.98 5.71
CA THR A 343 -21.14 -13.97 6.51
C THR A 343 -22.39 -14.32 5.70
N LYS A 344 -22.26 -15.26 4.76
CA LYS A 344 -23.39 -15.78 4.00
C LYS A 344 -24.35 -16.38 5.02
N GLU A 345 -25.50 -15.75 5.21
CA GLU A 345 -26.64 -16.43 5.82
C GLU A 345 -26.81 -17.76 5.07
N ARG A 346 -26.54 -18.86 5.76
CA ARG A 346 -26.65 -20.18 5.17
C ARG A 346 -28.12 -20.40 4.87
N SER A 347 -28.48 -20.34 3.58
CA SER A 347 -29.81 -20.70 3.10
C SER A 347 -30.19 -22.07 3.67
N TYR A 348 -31.27 -22.10 4.47
CA TYR A 348 -31.83 -23.32 5.05
C TYR A 348 -32.06 -24.42 3.98
N TRP A 349 -32.39 -24.01 2.75
CA TRP A 349 -32.54 -24.90 1.60
C TRP A 349 -31.23 -25.53 1.13
N GLN A 350 -30.11 -24.82 1.17
CA GLN A 350 -28.79 -25.39 0.85
C GLN A 350 -28.34 -26.40 1.93
N PHE A 351 -28.69 -26.16 3.20
CA PHE A 351 -28.45 -27.11 4.28
C PHE A 351 -29.26 -28.41 4.09
N LEU A 352 -30.56 -28.29 3.80
CA LEU A 352 -31.41 -29.45 3.48
C LEU A 352 -30.91 -30.21 2.25
N LYS A 353 -30.51 -29.50 1.18
CA LYS A 353 -29.97 -30.11 -0.03
C LYS A 353 -28.67 -30.90 0.23
N ARG A 354 -27.81 -30.42 1.15
CA ARG A 354 -26.59 -31.14 1.60
C ARG A 354 -26.88 -32.35 2.48
N LYS A 355 -28.03 -32.39 3.18
CA LYS A 355 -28.50 -33.58 3.92
C LYS A 355 -29.06 -34.66 2.99
N VAL A 356 -29.51 -34.29 1.79
CA VAL A 356 -30.17 -35.18 0.83
C VAL A 356 -29.22 -35.66 -0.28
N LEU A 357 -28.30 -34.81 -0.75
CA LEU A 357 -27.32 -35.16 -1.79
C LEU A 357 -26.03 -35.69 -1.17
N LYS A 358 -25.52 -36.81 -1.70
CA LYS A 358 -24.19 -37.32 -1.35
C LYS A 358 -23.13 -36.25 -1.70
N PRO A 359 -22.11 -36.04 -0.86
CA PRO A 359 -21.00 -35.16 -1.20
C PRO A 359 -20.36 -35.62 -2.52
N PRO A 360 -19.90 -34.69 -3.36
CA PRO A 360 -19.20 -35.05 -4.58
C PRO A 360 -17.97 -35.89 -4.22
N ALA A 361 -17.70 -36.93 -5.01
CA ALA A 361 -16.49 -37.74 -4.88
C ALA A 361 -15.39 -37.19 -5.80
N PRO A 362 -14.11 -37.34 -5.43
CA PRO A 362 -13.00 -36.99 -6.31
C PRO A 362 -12.97 -37.90 -7.56
N PRO A 363 -12.38 -37.44 -8.70
CA PRO A 363 -11.68 -36.17 -8.88
C PRO A 363 -12.62 -34.96 -8.89
N TYR A 364 -12.27 -33.95 -8.11
CA TYR A 364 -13.05 -32.73 -8.03
C TYR A 364 -12.87 -31.84 -9.26
N SER A 365 -13.91 -31.07 -9.59
CA SER A 365 -13.86 -30.04 -10.64
C SER A 365 -13.29 -28.69 -10.16
N HIS A 366 -12.66 -28.68 -8.99
CA HIS A 366 -12.07 -27.54 -8.30
C HIS A 366 -10.79 -27.98 -7.58
N ILE A 367 -9.96 -27.02 -7.19
CA ILE A 367 -8.71 -27.24 -6.47
C ILE A 367 -8.99 -27.29 -4.96
N CYS A 368 -8.54 -28.35 -4.30
CA CYS A 368 -8.64 -28.52 -2.84
C CYS A 368 -7.89 -27.39 -2.15
N GLN A 369 -8.49 -26.79 -1.12
CA GLN A 369 -7.84 -25.75 -0.32
C GLN A 369 -7.13 -26.35 0.89
N VAL A 370 -6.11 -25.64 1.37
CA VAL A 370 -5.40 -25.96 2.61
C VAL A 370 -6.42 -26.19 3.75
N GLY A 371 -6.25 -27.32 4.44
CA GLY A 371 -7.24 -27.86 5.37
C GLY A 371 -7.91 -29.14 4.87
N ASP A 372 -7.93 -29.41 3.56
CA ASP A 372 -8.29 -30.73 3.05
C ASP A 372 -7.16 -31.75 3.35
N PRO A 373 -7.44 -32.86 4.06
CA PRO A 373 -6.43 -33.83 4.43
C PRO A 373 -5.63 -34.38 3.25
N VAL A 374 -6.23 -34.49 2.06
CA VAL A 374 -5.57 -35.05 0.87
C VAL A 374 -4.28 -34.31 0.51
N LEU A 375 -4.21 -33.00 0.79
CA LEU A 375 -3.05 -32.14 0.50
C LEU A 375 -1.88 -32.37 1.46
N ARG A 376 -2.10 -33.12 2.55
CA ARG A 376 -1.08 -33.46 3.56
C ARG A 376 -0.71 -34.94 3.53
N LEU A 377 -1.33 -35.73 2.65
CA LEU A 377 -1.01 -37.14 2.47
C LEU A 377 0.06 -37.34 1.41
N LYS A 378 0.96 -38.29 1.66
CA LYS A 378 1.86 -38.79 0.62
C LYS A 378 1.05 -39.60 -0.40
N ALA A 379 1.07 -39.17 -1.66
CA ALA A 379 0.31 -39.78 -2.74
C ALA A 379 0.81 -41.19 -3.05
N SER A 380 -0.12 -42.10 -3.32
CA SER A 380 0.19 -43.49 -3.66
C SER A 380 0.62 -43.63 -5.12
N PRO A 381 1.59 -44.49 -5.45
CA PRO A 381 1.93 -44.77 -6.83
C PRO A 381 0.74 -45.41 -7.56
N VAL A 382 0.61 -45.11 -8.85
CA VAL A 382 -0.34 -45.74 -9.76
C VAL A 382 0.27 -47.06 -10.24
N ASP A 383 -0.50 -48.14 -10.28
CA ASP A 383 -0.06 -49.38 -10.92
C ASP A 383 0.19 -49.10 -12.42
N PRO A 384 1.40 -49.36 -12.96
CA PRO A 384 1.71 -49.13 -14.37
C PRO A 384 0.73 -49.80 -15.35
N THR A 385 0.17 -50.96 -14.97
CA THR A 385 -0.80 -51.69 -15.80
C THR A 385 -2.16 -51.01 -15.88
N GLU A 386 -2.48 -50.14 -14.92
CA GLU A 386 -3.75 -49.42 -14.86
C GLU A 386 -3.68 -48.02 -15.48
N ILE A 387 -2.52 -47.56 -15.95
CA ILE A 387 -2.38 -46.19 -16.48
C ILE A 387 -3.34 -45.93 -17.64
N THR A 388 -3.49 -46.90 -18.54
CA THR A 388 -4.41 -46.82 -19.69
C THR A 388 -5.86 -47.14 -19.33
N SER A 389 -6.13 -47.55 -18.08
CA SER A 389 -7.50 -47.82 -17.63
C SER A 389 -8.36 -46.56 -17.67
N SER A 390 -9.66 -46.74 -17.89
CA SER A 390 -10.63 -45.64 -17.91
C SER A 390 -10.63 -44.83 -16.61
N ARG A 391 -10.31 -45.47 -15.47
CA ARG A 391 -10.22 -44.84 -14.15
C ARG A 391 -9.09 -43.81 -14.09
N ILE A 392 -7.86 -44.21 -14.43
CA ILE A 392 -6.69 -43.32 -14.38
C ILE A 392 -6.75 -42.26 -15.48
N GLN A 393 -7.17 -42.64 -16.68
CA GLN A 393 -7.38 -41.69 -17.78
C GLN A 393 -8.42 -40.62 -17.41
N ASN A 394 -9.46 -40.98 -16.67
CA ASN A 394 -10.44 -40.00 -16.20
C ASN A 394 -9.84 -39.02 -15.16
N VAL A 395 -8.93 -39.48 -14.30
CA VAL A 395 -8.20 -38.60 -13.37
C VAL A 395 -7.29 -37.63 -14.14
N ILE A 396 -6.49 -38.14 -15.08
CA ILE A 396 -5.60 -37.32 -15.93
C ILE A 396 -6.42 -36.27 -16.70
N LYS A 397 -7.53 -36.68 -17.31
CA LYS A 397 -8.42 -35.77 -18.05
C LYS A 397 -9.02 -34.69 -17.14
N HIS A 398 -9.43 -35.04 -15.93
CA HIS A 398 -9.94 -34.06 -14.96
C HIS A 398 -8.84 -33.11 -14.49
N LEU A 399 -7.64 -33.61 -14.24
CA LEU A 399 -6.48 -32.82 -13.82
C LEU A 399 -6.15 -31.75 -14.86
N ILE A 400 -6.02 -32.13 -16.13
CA ILE A 400 -5.76 -31.20 -17.24
C ILE A 400 -6.91 -30.19 -17.38
N LYS A 401 -8.16 -30.67 -17.29
CA LYS A 401 -9.34 -29.80 -17.39
C LYS A 401 -9.37 -28.75 -16.29
N VAL A 402 -9.06 -29.11 -15.05
CA VAL A 402 -9.01 -28.18 -13.91
C VAL A 402 -7.82 -27.23 -14.05
N MET A 403 -6.63 -27.74 -14.37
CA MET A 403 -5.42 -26.96 -14.58
C MET A 403 -5.64 -25.84 -15.59
N ARG A 404 -6.15 -26.17 -16.79
CA ARG A 404 -6.44 -25.20 -17.84
C ARG A 404 -7.62 -24.27 -17.52
N LYS A 405 -8.63 -24.75 -16.79
CA LYS A 405 -9.77 -23.91 -16.37
C LYS A 405 -9.35 -22.84 -15.37
N MET A 406 -8.33 -23.13 -14.57
CA MET A 406 -7.82 -22.25 -13.52
C MET A 406 -6.54 -21.51 -13.94
N ASP A 407 -6.16 -21.58 -15.22
CA ASP A 407 -4.93 -21.00 -15.79
C ASP A 407 -3.66 -21.34 -14.99
N CYS A 408 -3.59 -22.56 -14.46
CA CYS A 408 -2.43 -23.08 -13.74
C CYS A 408 -1.39 -23.64 -14.70
N ILE A 409 -0.10 -23.42 -14.41
CA ILE A 409 1.03 -23.93 -15.21
C ILE A 409 1.51 -25.33 -14.77
N GLY A 410 1.01 -25.79 -13.63
CA GLY A 410 1.23 -27.12 -13.07
C GLY A 410 0.06 -27.49 -12.14
N LEU A 411 -0.27 -28.77 -12.07
CA LEU A 411 -1.24 -29.30 -11.11
C LEU A 411 -0.98 -30.79 -10.83
N SER A 412 -1.15 -31.18 -9.57
CA SER A 412 -1.02 -32.57 -9.10
C SER A 412 -2.37 -33.20 -8.72
N ALA A 413 -2.49 -34.52 -8.84
CA ALA A 413 -3.74 -35.23 -8.51
C ALA A 413 -4.25 -35.02 -7.06
N PRO A 414 -3.40 -34.89 -6.02
CA PRO A 414 -3.87 -34.53 -4.68
C PRO A 414 -4.67 -33.23 -4.65
N GLN A 415 -4.32 -32.25 -5.48
CA GLN A 415 -5.02 -30.96 -5.55
C GLN A 415 -6.44 -31.07 -6.13
N ILE A 416 -6.80 -32.18 -6.78
CA ILE A 416 -8.19 -32.48 -7.19
C ILE A 416 -8.83 -33.59 -6.35
N GLY A 417 -8.29 -33.86 -5.16
CA GLY A 417 -8.83 -34.82 -4.20
C GLY A 417 -8.43 -36.27 -4.44
N VAL A 418 -7.49 -36.54 -5.35
CA VAL A 418 -7.04 -37.89 -5.69
C VAL A 418 -5.61 -38.11 -5.20
N SER A 419 -5.42 -38.95 -4.19
CA SER A 419 -4.10 -39.24 -3.60
C SER A 419 -3.29 -40.24 -4.45
N LEU A 420 -3.02 -39.88 -5.71
CA LEU A 420 -2.20 -40.65 -6.66
C LEU A 420 -1.02 -39.82 -7.18
N GLN A 421 0.09 -40.48 -7.49
CA GLN A 421 1.29 -39.84 -8.03
C GLN A 421 1.12 -39.50 -9.51
N ILE A 422 0.39 -38.43 -9.79
CA ILE A 422 0.15 -37.92 -11.14
C ILE A 422 0.29 -36.40 -11.11
N ILE A 423 1.12 -35.85 -12.01
CA ILE A 423 1.24 -34.40 -12.23
C ILE A 423 1.03 -34.08 -13.71
N ALA A 424 0.44 -32.92 -13.98
CA ALA A 424 0.34 -32.32 -15.30
C ALA A 424 1.06 -30.97 -15.27
N LEU A 425 1.85 -30.69 -16.30
CA LEU A 425 2.66 -29.48 -16.44
C LEU A 425 2.44 -28.91 -17.84
N GLU A 426 2.21 -27.61 -17.97
CA GLU A 426 2.08 -26.95 -19.27
C GLU A 426 2.46 -25.47 -19.13
N TYR A 427 3.36 -24.98 -19.99
CA TYR A 427 3.68 -23.55 -20.01
C TYR A 427 3.64 -23.03 -21.45
N PRO A 428 2.45 -22.59 -21.93
CA PRO A 428 2.26 -22.14 -23.29
C PRO A 428 3.08 -20.90 -23.66
N VAL A 429 3.38 -20.75 -24.95
CA VAL A 429 4.15 -19.61 -25.50
C VAL A 429 3.51 -18.27 -25.14
N HIS A 430 2.18 -18.15 -25.22
CA HIS A 430 1.49 -16.90 -24.93
C HIS A 430 1.71 -16.41 -23.49
N LEU A 431 1.78 -17.31 -22.49
CA LEU A 431 2.08 -16.93 -21.10
C LEU A 431 3.54 -16.48 -20.94
N VAL A 432 4.46 -17.02 -21.75
CA VAL A 432 5.85 -16.57 -21.75
C VAL A 432 5.98 -15.19 -22.40
N ASP A 433 5.24 -14.92 -23.48
CA ASP A 433 5.30 -13.65 -24.20
C ASP A 433 4.63 -12.49 -23.47
N GLU A 434 3.71 -12.78 -22.55
CA GLU A 434 3.14 -11.79 -21.62
C GLU A 434 4.18 -11.24 -20.62
N GLU A 435 5.30 -11.93 -20.43
CA GLU A 435 6.36 -11.54 -19.49
C GLU A 435 7.42 -10.64 -20.14
N PRO A 436 7.86 -9.55 -19.47
CA PRO A 436 8.92 -8.68 -19.97
C PRO A 436 10.20 -9.45 -20.30
N GLU A 437 10.91 -9.08 -21.38
CA GLU A 437 12.11 -9.80 -21.84
C GLU A 437 13.22 -9.87 -20.78
N SER A 438 13.34 -8.83 -19.94
CA SER A 438 14.24 -8.80 -18.78
C SER A 438 13.90 -9.91 -17.78
N LEU A 439 12.61 -10.07 -17.44
CA LEU A 439 12.13 -11.09 -16.52
C LEU A 439 12.28 -12.50 -17.09
N ARG A 440 12.03 -12.66 -18.40
CA ARG A 440 12.24 -13.92 -19.13
C ARG A 440 13.68 -14.40 -19.01
N LYS A 441 14.65 -13.50 -19.19
CA LYS A 441 16.09 -13.81 -19.06
C LYS A 441 16.47 -14.11 -17.61
N THR A 442 16.01 -13.32 -16.64
CA THR A 442 16.37 -13.51 -15.22
C THR A 442 15.77 -14.78 -14.61
N LYS A 443 14.52 -15.12 -14.95
CA LYS A 443 13.82 -16.31 -14.42
C LYS A 443 14.08 -17.58 -15.22
N GLY A 444 14.74 -17.50 -16.39
CA GLY A 444 14.87 -18.62 -17.31
C GLY A 444 13.51 -19.15 -17.76
N LEU A 445 12.61 -18.24 -18.17
CA LEU A 445 11.28 -18.64 -18.65
C LEU A 445 11.41 -19.33 -20.01
N ALA A 446 11.03 -20.60 -20.07
CA ALA A 446 10.99 -21.40 -21.30
C ALA A 446 9.61 -22.05 -21.42
N SER A 447 8.95 -21.85 -22.56
CA SER A 447 7.67 -22.50 -22.85
C SER A 447 7.87 -24.00 -23.10
N PHE A 448 6.87 -24.80 -22.75
CA PHE A 448 6.86 -26.23 -23.03
C PHE A 448 5.42 -26.74 -23.19
N PRO A 449 5.20 -27.73 -24.07
CA PRO A 449 3.87 -28.31 -24.27
C PRO A 449 3.44 -29.10 -23.04
N LEU A 450 2.16 -29.47 -22.99
CA LEU A 450 1.62 -30.35 -21.96
C LEU A 450 2.49 -31.60 -21.78
N LYS A 451 2.91 -31.85 -20.54
CA LYS A 451 3.63 -33.03 -20.10
C LYS A 451 2.92 -33.63 -18.90
N ILE A 452 2.78 -34.95 -18.91
CA ILE A 452 2.14 -35.71 -17.85
C ILE A 452 3.17 -36.68 -17.30
N PHE A 453 3.30 -36.73 -15.98
CA PHE A 453 4.13 -37.72 -15.31
C PHE A 453 3.31 -38.48 -14.29
N VAL A 454 3.32 -39.80 -14.43
CA VAL A 454 2.78 -40.78 -13.50
C VAL A 454 3.94 -41.46 -12.79
N ASN A 455 3.84 -41.59 -11.47
CA ASN A 455 4.92 -42.04 -10.58
C ASN A 455 6.24 -41.31 -10.81
N PRO A 456 6.25 -39.96 -10.84
CA PRO A 456 7.46 -39.23 -11.10
C PRO A 456 8.49 -39.40 -9.98
N SER A 457 9.76 -39.35 -10.37
CA SER A 457 10.92 -39.21 -9.50
C SER A 457 11.79 -38.06 -9.99
N ILE A 458 12.44 -37.37 -9.06
CA ILE A 458 13.26 -36.19 -9.35
C ILE A 458 14.72 -36.43 -8.98
N ARG A 459 15.64 -36.09 -9.89
CA ARG A 459 17.09 -36.07 -9.65
C ARG A 459 17.58 -34.62 -9.73
N ILE A 460 18.35 -34.19 -8.73
CA ILE A 460 18.96 -32.85 -8.73
C ILE A 460 20.15 -32.88 -9.71
N VAL A 461 20.14 -31.97 -10.68
CA VAL A 461 21.21 -31.85 -11.69
C VAL A 461 22.18 -30.73 -11.30
N ASP A 462 21.65 -29.63 -10.75
CA ASP A 462 22.42 -28.52 -10.20
C ASP A 462 21.92 -28.23 -8.78
N SER A 463 22.79 -28.41 -7.79
CA SER A 463 22.48 -28.18 -6.37
C SER A 463 22.41 -26.71 -5.99
N LYS A 464 22.77 -25.78 -6.88
CA LYS A 464 22.60 -24.35 -6.65
C LYS A 464 21.12 -24.06 -6.39
N THR A 465 20.86 -23.39 -5.27
CA THR A 465 19.50 -23.00 -4.90
C THR A 465 19.24 -21.56 -5.34
N ILE A 466 18.08 -21.33 -5.95
CA ILE A 466 17.61 -19.99 -6.31
C ILE A 466 16.24 -19.77 -5.69
N THR A 467 16.08 -18.60 -5.09
CA THR A 467 14.86 -18.19 -4.44
C THR A 467 14.05 -17.32 -5.38
N PHE A 468 12.79 -17.70 -5.60
CA PHE A 468 11.82 -16.76 -6.17
C PHE A 468 10.43 -16.99 -5.59
N ARG A 469 9.54 -16.01 -5.79
CA ARG A 469 8.16 -16.04 -5.32
C ARG A 469 7.34 -17.14 -5.99
N GLU A 470 6.61 -17.91 -5.20
CA GLU A 470 5.67 -18.95 -5.59
C GLU A 470 4.29 -18.62 -5.01
N ALA A 471 3.23 -19.02 -5.71
CA ALA A 471 1.85 -19.01 -5.24
C ALA A 471 1.21 -20.35 -5.66
N CYS A 472 0.17 -20.77 -4.95
CA CYS A 472 -0.51 -22.03 -5.22
C CYS A 472 -2.01 -21.86 -5.06
N GLU A 473 -2.79 -22.36 -6.01
CA GLU A 473 -4.26 -22.34 -5.92
C GLU A 473 -4.79 -23.16 -4.73
N SER A 474 -4.02 -24.10 -4.18
CA SER A 474 -4.39 -24.81 -2.94
C SER A 474 -4.26 -23.93 -1.69
N ILE A 475 -3.54 -22.81 -1.76
CA ILE A 475 -3.46 -21.77 -0.74
C ILE A 475 -3.82 -20.45 -1.42
N SER A 476 -5.03 -20.42 -1.97
CA SER A 476 -5.49 -19.31 -2.81
C SER A 476 -5.38 -17.98 -2.05
N GLY A 477 -4.85 -16.97 -2.74
CA GLY A 477 -4.73 -15.64 -2.18
C GLY A 477 -3.45 -15.40 -1.39
N PHE A 478 -2.49 -16.34 -1.36
CA PHE A 478 -1.19 -16.14 -0.71
C PHE A 478 -0.01 -16.47 -1.62
N SER A 479 1.13 -15.80 -1.39
CA SER A 479 2.41 -16.09 -2.05
C SER A 479 3.59 -15.94 -1.09
N ALA A 480 4.72 -16.57 -1.39
CA ALA A 480 5.99 -16.38 -0.67
C ALA A 480 7.20 -16.77 -1.52
N CYS A 481 8.38 -16.29 -1.15
CA CYS A 481 9.64 -16.73 -1.73
C CYS A 481 9.99 -18.14 -1.26
N VAL A 482 10.27 -19.03 -2.22
CA VAL A 482 10.64 -20.43 -1.94
C VAL A 482 11.99 -20.75 -2.60
N PRO A 483 12.97 -21.27 -1.84
CA PRO A 483 14.23 -21.76 -2.37
C PRO A 483 14.03 -23.07 -3.14
N ARG A 484 14.50 -23.13 -4.40
CA ARG A 484 14.44 -24.31 -5.27
C ARG A 484 15.80 -24.62 -5.90
N TYR A 485 16.07 -25.87 -6.20
CA TYR A 485 17.24 -26.24 -7.01
C TYR A 485 17.12 -25.66 -8.42
N HIS A 486 18.22 -25.15 -8.95
CA HIS A 486 18.25 -24.46 -10.22
C HIS A 486 17.94 -25.38 -11.40
N ALA A 487 18.44 -26.62 -11.39
CA ALA A 487 18.21 -27.60 -12.45
C ALA A 487 17.90 -28.99 -11.89
N VAL A 488 16.93 -29.65 -12.50
CA VAL A 488 16.42 -30.97 -12.12
C VAL A 488 16.13 -31.82 -13.34
N GLU A 489 16.16 -33.14 -13.17
CA GLU A 489 15.60 -34.10 -14.11
C GLU A 489 14.41 -34.79 -13.45
N ILE A 490 13.25 -34.74 -14.10
CA ILE A 490 12.08 -35.55 -13.74
C ILE A 490 11.99 -36.77 -14.65
N SER A 491 11.76 -37.94 -14.07
CA SER A 491 11.52 -39.18 -14.81
C SER A 491 10.29 -39.90 -14.27
N GLY A 492 9.57 -40.63 -15.12
CA GLY A 492 8.34 -41.35 -14.75
C GLY A 492 7.70 -42.03 -15.96
N LEU A 493 6.40 -42.27 -15.88
CA LEU A 493 5.60 -42.80 -16.99
C LEU A 493 4.68 -41.70 -17.55
N ASN A 494 4.40 -41.69 -18.86
CA ASN A 494 3.43 -40.76 -19.45
C ASN A 494 1.99 -41.30 -19.33
N GLU A 495 1.02 -40.61 -19.93
CA GLU A 495 -0.39 -41.01 -19.93
C GLU A 495 -0.68 -42.32 -20.67
N ARG A 496 0.31 -42.86 -21.41
CA ARG A 496 0.23 -44.14 -22.12
C ARG A 496 0.96 -45.27 -21.38
N GLY A 497 1.61 -44.97 -20.26
CA GLY A 497 2.43 -45.92 -19.51
C GLY A 497 3.85 -46.10 -20.07
N GLU A 498 4.29 -45.20 -20.97
CA GLU A 498 5.63 -45.25 -21.56
C GLU A 498 6.62 -44.47 -20.69
N PRO A 499 7.86 -44.96 -20.50
CA PRO A 499 8.89 -44.24 -19.78
C PRO A 499 9.24 -42.91 -20.43
N VAL A 500 9.28 -41.84 -19.63
CA VAL A 500 9.65 -40.49 -20.06
C VAL A 500 10.59 -39.85 -19.05
N SER A 501 11.54 -39.07 -19.54
CA SER A 501 12.45 -38.25 -18.73
C SER A 501 12.58 -36.86 -19.33
N TRP A 502 12.78 -35.87 -18.48
CA TRP A 502 12.95 -34.48 -18.88
C TRP A 502 13.89 -33.74 -17.91
N GLN A 503 15.04 -33.34 -18.43
CA GLN A 503 15.97 -32.45 -17.74
C GLN A 503 15.66 -31.00 -18.10
N THR A 504 15.62 -30.12 -17.11
CA THR A 504 15.36 -28.69 -17.29
C THR A 504 15.93 -27.86 -16.14
N ASP A 505 16.02 -26.55 -16.34
CA ASP A 505 16.55 -25.55 -15.42
C ASP A 505 15.61 -24.34 -15.33
N GLY A 506 15.90 -23.40 -14.43
CA GLY A 506 15.14 -22.16 -14.30
C GLY A 506 13.68 -22.37 -13.89
N TRP A 507 12.75 -21.71 -14.60
CA TRP A 507 11.34 -21.71 -14.23
C TRP A 507 10.67 -23.09 -14.36
N PRO A 508 10.84 -23.87 -15.45
CA PRO A 508 10.30 -25.24 -15.52
C PRO A 508 10.79 -26.17 -14.41
N ALA A 509 12.07 -26.09 -14.03
CA ALA A 509 12.63 -26.89 -12.93
C ALA A 509 11.95 -26.63 -11.59
N ARG A 510 11.54 -25.38 -11.37
CA ARG A 510 10.76 -24.95 -10.21
C ARG A 510 9.34 -25.50 -10.24
N ILE A 511 8.63 -25.41 -11.37
CA ILE A 511 7.25 -25.93 -11.48
C ILE A 511 7.25 -27.42 -11.13
N ILE A 512 8.22 -28.18 -11.68
CA ILE A 512 8.42 -29.59 -11.35
C ILE A 512 8.56 -29.79 -9.84
N GLN A 513 9.47 -29.08 -9.19
CA GLN A 513 9.71 -29.22 -7.75
C GLN A 513 8.46 -28.86 -6.91
N HIS A 514 7.70 -27.85 -7.33
CA HIS A 514 6.44 -27.47 -6.69
C HIS A 514 5.40 -28.58 -6.77
N GLU A 515 5.16 -29.14 -7.95
CA GLU A 515 4.18 -30.23 -8.11
C GLU A 515 4.63 -31.53 -7.44
N MET A 516 5.94 -31.79 -7.38
CA MET A 516 6.51 -32.91 -6.63
C MET A 516 6.29 -32.78 -5.12
N ASP A 517 6.28 -31.57 -4.57
CA ASP A 517 5.97 -31.37 -3.15
C ASP A 517 4.55 -31.79 -2.81
N HIS A 518 3.57 -31.44 -3.65
CA HIS A 518 2.17 -31.84 -3.44
C HIS A 518 2.00 -33.36 -3.41
N LEU A 519 2.75 -34.11 -4.22
CA LEU A 519 2.75 -35.58 -4.16
C LEU A 519 3.26 -36.13 -2.83
N ASN A 520 4.03 -35.35 -2.09
CA ASN A 520 4.60 -35.72 -0.80
C ASN A 520 3.84 -35.10 0.39
N GLY A 521 2.69 -34.46 0.16
CA GLY A 521 1.93 -33.76 1.20
C GLY A 521 2.59 -32.48 1.71
N VAL A 522 3.55 -31.96 0.95
CA VAL A 522 4.29 -30.72 1.24
C VAL A 522 3.68 -29.60 0.42
N LEU A 523 3.43 -28.46 1.07
CA LEU A 523 2.95 -27.24 0.44
C LEU A 523 4.09 -26.22 0.42
N PHE A 524 3.99 -25.22 -0.47
CA PHE A 524 5.04 -24.20 -0.58
C PHE A 524 5.29 -23.45 0.75
N ILE A 525 4.25 -23.31 1.59
CA ILE A 525 4.34 -22.71 2.92
C ILE A 525 5.23 -23.48 3.90
N ASP A 526 5.51 -24.76 3.64
CA ASP A 526 6.41 -25.55 4.47
C ASP A 526 7.89 -25.35 4.07
N ARG A 527 8.15 -24.76 2.89
CA ARG A 527 9.49 -24.49 2.35
C ARG A 527 9.81 -23.00 2.22
N MET A 528 8.82 -22.13 2.35
CA MET A 528 8.98 -20.70 2.11
C MET A 528 9.90 -20.02 3.13
N ASP A 529 10.48 -18.89 2.72
CA ASP A 529 10.91 -17.87 3.66
C ASP A 529 9.68 -17.20 4.28
N SER A 530 9.42 -17.47 5.56
CA SER A 530 8.24 -16.97 6.27
C SER A 530 8.14 -15.44 6.29
N ASN A 531 9.26 -14.72 6.17
CA ASN A 531 9.26 -13.25 6.14
C ASN A 531 8.70 -12.68 4.84
N THR A 532 8.48 -13.53 3.83
CA THR A 532 7.98 -13.13 2.50
C THR A 532 6.54 -13.58 2.24
N PHE A 533 5.90 -14.20 3.24
CA PHE A 533 4.52 -14.67 3.13
C PHE A 533 3.54 -13.51 3.12
N GLU A 534 2.82 -13.35 2.01
CA GLU A 534 1.90 -12.23 1.80
C GLU A 534 0.58 -12.70 1.21
N ASN A 535 -0.49 -11.94 1.47
CA ASN A 535 -1.78 -12.14 0.82
C ASN A 535 -1.82 -11.34 -0.49
N ILE A 536 -1.88 -12.02 -1.63
CA ILE A 536 -1.85 -11.42 -2.98
C ILE A 536 -3.17 -10.71 -3.36
N LYS A 537 -4.26 -11.01 -2.65
CA LYS A 537 -5.58 -10.35 -2.81
C LYS A 537 -5.86 -9.39 -1.66
N TRP A 538 -4.84 -9.01 -0.91
CA TRP A 538 -5.01 -8.15 0.27
C TRP A 538 -5.64 -6.81 -0.07
N MET A 539 -5.36 -6.28 -1.27
CA MET A 539 -5.99 -5.07 -1.79
C MET A 539 -7.46 -5.33 -2.16
N GLU A 540 -7.77 -6.35 -2.98
CA GLU A 540 -9.16 -6.65 -3.41
C GLU A 540 -10.14 -7.04 -2.29
N LEU A 541 -9.66 -7.68 -1.21
CA LEU A 541 -10.52 -8.14 -0.09
C LEU A 541 -10.67 -7.12 1.03
N ASN A 542 -9.84 -6.07 1.02
CA ASN A 542 -9.83 -5.04 2.07
C ASN A 542 -9.83 -3.61 1.49
N GLU A 543 -10.31 -3.48 0.26
CA GLU A 543 -10.95 -2.32 -0.37
C GLU A 543 -12.47 -2.53 -0.33
#